data_AF-A0A8X6TTG0-F1
#
_entry.id   AF-A0A8X6TTG0-F1
#
_cell.length_a   1.000
_cell.length_b   1.000
_cell.length_c   1.000
_cell.angle_alpha   90.00
_cell.angle_beta   90.00
_cell.angle_gamma   90.00
#
_symmetry.space_group_name_H-M   'P 1'
#
loop_
_entity.id
_entity.type
_entity.pdbx_description
1 polymer ?
#
loop_
_entity_poly.entity_id
_entity_poly.type
_entity_poly.pdbx_seq_one_letter_code
_entity_poly.pdbx_strand_id
1 'polypeptide(L)'
;LENINLFDIGSLKEETVKDILTEARVLPDRISTPICPICGHETSANKDSSRKLGWVWICKNKYRFGCSGKINPLSNTFFENIKIRLLDVFLLIICFVTKMQVSLVLEHLNLFRNRRGQPQMSWATIVDFYSRMREVTEIVASHNDKLLGGPDKTILLDETFLTKRKYNRGRKTQTMTQVVLGIYCREDKEGLFFLVDGKKKERSLASNC
;
A
#
# COMPACT_ATOMS: atom_id res chain seq x y z
N LEU A 1 -15.55 9.00 5.05
CA LEU A 1 -15.45 7.58 5.53
C LEU A 1 -16.06 7.41 6.93
N GLU A 2 -17.10 8.18 7.29
CA GLU A 2 -17.61 8.20 8.68
C GLU A 2 -18.63 7.11 9.03
N ASN A 3 -18.99 6.20 8.11
CA ASN A 3 -19.98 5.17 8.38
C ASN A 3 -19.62 3.80 7.75
N ILE A 4 -18.36 3.37 7.84
CA ILE A 4 -18.10 1.93 7.72
C ILE A 4 -18.31 1.34 9.11
N ASN A 5 -19.54 0.92 9.39
CA ASN A 5 -19.81 0.10 10.55
C ASN A 5 -19.01 -1.20 10.42
N LEU A 6 -18.02 -1.39 11.29
CA LEU A 6 -17.12 -2.55 11.27
C LEU A 6 -17.91 -3.88 11.38
N PHE A 7 -19.13 -3.84 11.92
CA PHE A 7 -20.01 -5.00 12.04
C PHE A 7 -20.67 -5.43 10.71
N ASP A 8 -20.74 -4.54 9.71
CA ASP A 8 -21.31 -4.86 8.38
C ASP A 8 -20.29 -5.51 7.44
N ILE A 9 -19.01 -5.58 7.85
CA ILE A 9 -17.93 -6.18 7.07
C ILE A 9 -18.20 -7.68 6.77
N GLY A 10 -18.91 -8.37 7.67
CA GLY A 10 -19.26 -9.78 7.51
C GLY A 10 -20.09 -10.07 6.25
N SER A 11 -20.95 -9.15 5.84
CA SER A 11 -21.87 -9.31 4.70
C SER A 11 -21.32 -8.75 3.39
N LEU A 12 -20.14 -8.12 3.42
CA LEU A 12 -19.59 -7.39 2.28
C LEU A 12 -19.35 -8.31 1.06
N LYS A 13 -19.89 -7.93 -0.09
CA LYS A 13 -19.71 -8.65 -1.37
C LYS A 13 -18.54 -8.04 -2.14
N GLU A 14 -17.92 -8.86 -3.00
CA GLU A 14 -16.77 -8.39 -3.80
C GLU A 14 -17.17 -7.28 -4.79
N GLU A 15 -18.41 -7.27 -5.27
CA GLU A 15 -18.90 -6.19 -6.14
C GLU A 15 -19.01 -4.85 -5.40
N THR A 16 -19.56 -4.85 -4.19
CA THR A 16 -19.60 -3.66 -3.33
C THR A 16 -18.21 -3.08 -3.07
N VAL A 17 -17.20 -3.95 -2.89
CA VAL A 17 -15.80 -3.52 -2.73
C VAL A 17 -15.28 -2.84 -4.00
N LYS A 18 -15.60 -3.38 -5.18
CA LYS A 18 -15.20 -2.75 -6.44
C LYS A 18 -15.83 -1.37 -6.59
N ASP A 19 -17.12 -1.24 -6.25
CA ASP A 19 -17.83 0.04 -6.32
C ASP A 19 -17.18 1.08 -5.39
N ILE A 20 -16.96 0.73 -4.12
CA ILE A 20 -16.28 1.59 -3.13
C ILE A 20 -14.90 2.02 -3.64
N LEU A 21 -14.09 1.08 -4.11
CA LEU A 21 -12.73 1.38 -4.57
C LEU A 21 -12.71 2.19 -5.88
N THR A 22 -13.71 2.03 -6.74
CA THR A 22 -13.85 2.81 -7.98
C THR A 22 -14.30 4.23 -7.65
N GLU A 23 -15.27 4.39 -6.75
CA GLU A 23 -15.74 5.70 -6.26
C GLU A 23 -14.60 6.47 -5.57
N ALA A 24 -13.79 5.78 -4.77
CA ALA A 24 -12.59 6.34 -4.16
C ALA A 24 -11.44 6.64 -5.15
N ARG A 25 -11.62 6.34 -6.45
CA ARG A 25 -10.61 6.47 -7.52
C ARG A 25 -9.32 5.67 -7.26
N VAL A 26 -9.44 4.60 -6.49
CA VAL A 26 -8.36 3.67 -6.17
C VAL A 26 -8.29 2.54 -7.20
N LEU A 27 -9.43 2.16 -7.77
CA LEU A 27 -9.52 1.34 -8.98
C LEU A 27 -9.81 2.23 -10.19
N PRO A 28 -9.30 1.87 -11.39
CA PRO A 28 -9.64 2.56 -12.61
C PRO A 28 -11.11 2.33 -12.99
N ASP A 29 -11.73 3.36 -13.54
CA ASP A 29 -13.04 3.26 -14.16
C ASP A 29 -12.96 2.78 -15.62
N ARG A 30 -14.12 2.50 -16.23
CA ARG A 30 -14.21 2.03 -17.62
C ARG A 30 -14.27 3.18 -18.64
N ILE A 31 -14.44 4.41 -18.19
CA ILE A 31 -14.72 5.59 -19.00
C ILE A 31 -13.40 6.25 -19.43
N SER A 32 -12.48 6.41 -18.49
CA SER A 32 -11.11 6.88 -18.71
C SER A 32 -10.29 5.76 -19.33
N THR A 33 -10.19 5.77 -20.66
CA THR A 33 -9.50 4.73 -21.43
C THR A 33 -8.06 5.14 -21.72
N PRO A 34 -7.06 4.30 -21.39
CA PRO A 34 -5.67 4.57 -21.73
C PRO A 34 -5.42 4.38 -23.23
N ILE A 35 -4.34 4.98 -23.72
CA ILE A 35 -3.87 4.79 -25.09
C ILE A 35 -3.21 3.41 -25.23
N CYS A 36 -3.40 2.78 -26.39
CA CYS A 36 -2.78 1.50 -26.71
C CYS A 36 -1.24 1.62 -26.73
N PRO A 37 -0.50 0.81 -25.95
CA PRO A 37 0.97 0.90 -25.90
C PRO A 37 1.64 0.41 -27.19
N ILE A 38 0.94 -0.31 -28.06
CA ILE A 38 1.50 -0.88 -29.29
C ILE A 38 1.38 0.10 -30.46
N CYS A 39 0.23 0.73 -30.64
CA CYS A 39 -0.06 1.53 -31.83
C CYS A 39 -0.56 2.95 -31.56
N GLY A 40 -0.58 3.39 -30.30
CA GLY A 40 -0.95 4.77 -29.95
C GLY A 40 -2.43 5.13 -30.14
N HIS A 41 -3.29 4.17 -30.49
CA HIS A 41 -4.73 4.42 -30.68
C HIS A 41 -5.52 4.26 -29.39
N GLU A 42 -6.72 4.85 -29.37
CA GLU A 42 -7.68 4.69 -28.27
C GLU A 42 -8.02 3.22 -28.00
N THR A 43 -8.30 2.93 -26.74
CA THR A 43 -8.80 1.64 -26.29
C THR A 43 -10.28 1.73 -25.88
N SER A 44 -10.93 0.59 -25.74
CA SER A 44 -12.28 0.48 -25.16
C SER A 44 -12.30 -0.60 -24.09
N ALA A 45 -13.08 -0.39 -23.04
CA ALA A 45 -13.31 -1.39 -22.01
C ALA A 45 -14.23 -2.50 -22.53
N ASN A 46 -13.74 -3.74 -22.51
CA ASN A 46 -14.48 -4.92 -22.96
C ASN A 46 -14.62 -5.92 -21.80
N LYS A 47 -15.75 -6.62 -21.75
CA LYS A 47 -15.98 -7.67 -20.74
C LYS A 47 -14.97 -8.81 -20.91
N ASP A 48 -14.37 -9.22 -19.79
CA ASP A 48 -13.45 -10.35 -19.70
C ASP A 48 -13.55 -10.93 -18.28
N SER A 49 -14.40 -11.94 -18.11
CA SER A 49 -14.67 -12.58 -16.81
C SER A 49 -13.45 -13.30 -16.24
N SER A 50 -12.44 -13.61 -17.05
CA SER A 50 -11.17 -14.17 -16.56
C SER A 50 -10.35 -13.16 -15.76
N ARG A 51 -10.65 -11.86 -15.89
CA ARG A 51 -9.96 -10.78 -15.18
C ARG A 51 -10.63 -10.48 -13.85
N LYS A 52 -9.82 -9.97 -12.93
CA LYS A 52 -10.23 -9.67 -11.57
C LYS A 52 -11.32 -8.59 -11.46
N LEU A 53 -11.29 -7.61 -12.35
CA LEU A 53 -12.36 -6.62 -12.47
C LEU A 53 -13.50 -7.08 -13.39
N GLY A 54 -13.35 -8.20 -14.09
CA GLY A 54 -14.32 -8.70 -15.08
C GLY A 54 -14.25 -7.99 -16.43
N TRP A 55 -13.20 -7.21 -16.69
CA TRP A 55 -13.01 -6.47 -17.94
C TRP A 55 -11.53 -6.15 -18.21
N VAL A 56 -11.25 -5.76 -19.45
CA VAL A 56 -9.92 -5.38 -19.96
C VAL A 56 -10.04 -4.28 -21.00
N TRP A 57 -9.05 -3.40 -21.13
CA TRP A 57 -9.01 -2.45 -22.25
C TRP A 57 -8.42 -3.13 -23.49
N ILE A 58 -9.13 -3.02 -24.62
CA ILE A 58 -8.70 -3.56 -25.92
C ILE A 58 -8.54 -2.41 -26.90
N CYS A 59 -7.48 -2.45 -27.71
CA CYS A 59 -7.26 -1.47 -28.77
C CYS A 59 -8.42 -1.44 -29.77
N LYS A 60 -9.00 -0.26 -30.03
CA LYS A 60 -10.06 -0.10 -31.04
C LYS A 60 -9.56 -0.44 -32.46
N ASN A 61 -8.25 -0.28 -32.69
CA ASN A 61 -7.61 -0.61 -33.96
C ASN A 61 -7.48 -2.12 -34.24
N LYS A 62 -7.91 -2.98 -33.30
CA LYS A 62 -7.90 -4.45 -33.47
C LYS A 62 -8.68 -4.89 -34.70
N TYR A 63 -9.85 -4.30 -34.94
CA TYR A 63 -10.73 -4.72 -36.03
C TYR A 63 -10.32 -4.14 -37.39
N ARG A 64 -9.62 -3.00 -37.40
CA ARG A 64 -9.26 -2.29 -38.63
C ARG A 64 -7.86 -2.64 -39.14
N PHE A 65 -6.88 -2.84 -38.25
CA PHE A 65 -5.48 -3.14 -38.62
C PHE A 65 -4.89 -4.31 -37.83
N GLY A 66 -5.70 -5.12 -37.16
CA GLY A 66 -5.22 -6.33 -36.48
C GLY A 66 -4.38 -6.09 -35.22
N CYS A 67 -4.41 -4.89 -34.63
CA CYS A 67 -3.64 -4.62 -33.40
C CYS A 67 -4.10 -5.50 -32.23
N SER A 68 -3.15 -6.23 -31.63
CA SER A 68 -3.41 -7.15 -30.50
C SER A 68 -3.30 -6.49 -29.12
N GLY A 69 -3.18 -5.16 -29.07
CA GLY A 69 -2.98 -4.40 -27.83
C GLY A 69 -4.10 -4.62 -26.81
N LYS A 70 -3.70 -5.04 -25.60
CA LYS A 70 -4.57 -5.24 -24.43
C LYS A 70 -3.88 -4.65 -23.21
N ILE A 71 -4.65 -4.01 -22.34
CA ILE A 71 -4.14 -3.40 -21.11
C ILE A 71 -4.98 -3.93 -19.95
N ASN A 72 -4.30 -4.57 -18.99
CA ASN A 72 -4.93 -4.98 -17.74
C ASN A 72 -5.23 -3.73 -16.90
N PRO A 73 -6.48 -3.54 -16.43
CA PRO A 73 -6.82 -2.39 -15.60
C PRO A 73 -5.97 -2.24 -14.34
N LEU A 74 -5.52 -3.36 -13.76
CA LEU A 74 -4.75 -3.32 -12.53
C LEU A 74 -3.25 -3.11 -12.75
N SER A 75 -2.78 -3.03 -13.99
CA SER A 75 -1.36 -2.79 -14.28
C SER A 75 -0.93 -1.40 -13.84
N ASN A 76 0.28 -1.30 -13.27
CA ASN A 76 0.82 -0.07 -12.70
C ASN A 76 -0.08 0.54 -11.59
N THR A 77 -0.73 -0.32 -10.80
CA THR A 77 -1.54 0.09 -9.64
C THR A 77 -1.11 -0.70 -8.40
N PHE A 78 -1.57 -0.27 -7.22
CA PHE A 78 -1.41 -1.03 -5.97
C PHE A 78 -1.93 -2.49 -6.08
N PHE A 79 -2.91 -2.73 -6.94
CA PHE A 79 -3.52 -4.04 -7.15
C PHE A 79 -2.85 -4.85 -8.27
N GLU A 80 -1.70 -4.42 -8.78
CA GLU A 80 -0.97 -5.18 -9.77
C GLU A 80 -0.51 -6.53 -9.20
N ASN A 81 -0.69 -7.59 -10.01
CA ASN A 81 -0.30 -8.97 -9.73
C ASN A 81 -0.89 -9.58 -8.45
N ILE A 82 -1.98 -9.03 -7.91
CA ILE A 82 -2.62 -9.61 -6.72
C ILE A 82 -3.27 -10.96 -7.05
N LYS A 83 -3.01 -11.97 -6.20
CA LYS A 83 -3.58 -13.32 -6.34
C LYS A 83 -4.80 -13.55 -5.44
N ILE A 84 -4.90 -12.83 -4.33
CA ILE A 84 -6.05 -12.89 -3.40
C ILE A 84 -7.20 -12.03 -3.90
N ARG A 85 -8.44 -12.25 -3.46
CA ARG A 85 -9.63 -11.52 -3.94
C ARG A 85 -9.59 -10.04 -3.52
N LEU A 86 -10.29 -9.17 -4.25
CA LEU A 86 -10.27 -7.73 -3.91
C LEU A 86 -10.88 -7.47 -2.55
N LEU A 87 -11.91 -8.24 -2.19
CA LEU A 87 -12.47 -8.24 -0.86
C LEU A 87 -11.43 -8.54 0.22
N ASP A 88 -10.56 -9.54 0.02
CA ASP A 88 -9.53 -9.86 1.00
C ASP A 88 -8.51 -8.72 1.15
N VAL A 89 -8.12 -8.08 0.03
CA VAL A 89 -7.25 -6.89 0.05
C VAL A 89 -7.89 -5.74 0.81
N PHE A 90 -9.18 -5.48 0.56
CA PHE A 90 -9.92 -4.42 1.24
C PHE A 90 -9.99 -4.63 2.76
N LEU A 91 -10.23 -5.87 3.21
CA LEU A 91 -10.18 -6.22 4.63
C LEU A 91 -8.78 -6.00 5.21
N LEU A 92 -7.72 -6.38 4.49
CA LEU A 92 -6.34 -6.13 4.91
C LEU A 92 -6.04 -4.64 5.07
N ILE A 93 -6.56 -3.79 4.16
CA ILE A 93 -6.45 -2.34 4.25
C ILE A 93 -7.13 -1.83 5.52
N ILE A 94 -8.36 -2.25 5.80
CA ILE A 94 -9.08 -1.87 7.03
C ILE A 94 -8.28 -2.30 8.26
N CYS A 95 -7.87 -3.56 8.33
CA CYS A 95 -7.07 -4.08 9.44
C CYS A 95 -5.78 -3.27 9.66
N PHE A 96 -5.09 -2.92 8.58
CA PHE A 96 -3.87 -2.12 8.63
C PHE A 96 -4.11 -0.71 9.17
N VAL A 97 -5.15 -0.02 8.68
CA VAL A 97 -5.51 1.32 9.15
C VAL A 97 -5.96 1.30 10.61
N THR A 98 -6.65 0.24 11.05
CA THR A 98 -7.02 0.02 12.45
C THR A 98 -5.87 -0.46 13.34
N LYS A 99 -4.65 -0.56 12.80
CA LYS A 99 -3.43 -0.98 13.51
C LYS A 99 -3.54 -2.36 14.15
N MET A 100 -4.26 -3.27 13.49
CA MET A 100 -4.45 -4.63 13.98
C MET A 100 -3.14 -5.43 13.91
N GLN A 101 -2.87 -6.26 14.93
CA GLN A 101 -1.71 -7.14 14.94
C GLN A 101 -1.86 -8.25 13.89
N VAL A 102 -0.77 -8.58 13.18
CA VAL A 102 -0.77 -9.56 12.08
C VAL A 102 -1.34 -10.93 12.50
N SER A 103 -1.10 -11.36 13.74
CA SER A 103 -1.69 -12.58 14.32
C SER A 103 -3.21 -12.57 14.36
N LEU A 104 -3.78 -11.47 14.85
CA LEU A 104 -5.22 -11.31 14.93
C LEU A 104 -5.85 -11.18 13.53
N VAL A 105 -5.15 -10.52 12.60
CA VAL A 105 -5.57 -10.42 11.20
C VAL A 105 -5.62 -11.80 10.55
N LEU A 106 -4.59 -12.63 10.76
CA LEU A 106 -4.56 -13.99 10.24
C LEU A 106 -5.75 -14.80 10.71
N GLU A 107 -6.03 -14.77 12.02
CA GLU A 107 -7.15 -15.47 12.62
C GLU A 107 -8.49 -14.99 12.05
N HIS A 108 -8.77 -13.69 12.15
CA HIS A 108 -10.05 -13.11 11.71
C HIS A 108 -10.30 -13.31 10.21
N LEU A 109 -9.27 -13.10 9.38
CA LEU A 109 -9.40 -13.25 7.94
C LEU A 109 -9.62 -14.72 7.55
N ASN A 110 -8.95 -15.66 8.23
CA ASN A 110 -9.18 -17.09 8.00
C ASN A 110 -10.58 -17.53 8.46
N LEU A 111 -11.08 -17.04 9.61
CA LEU A 111 -12.47 -17.28 10.02
C LEU A 111 -13.48 -16.74 9.00
N PHE A 112 -13.22 -15.55 8.45
CA PHE A 112 -14.04 -14.97 7.39
C PHE A 112 -14.00 -15.80 6.09
N ARG A 113 -12.83 -16.26 5.68
CA ARG A 113 -12.62 -17.09 4.48
C ARG A 113 -13.27 -18.46 4.62
N ASN A 114 -13.11 -19.11 5.78
CA ASN A 114 -13.70 -20.41 6.08
C ASN A 114 -15.23 -20.38 5.96
N ARG A 115 -15.88 -19.33 6.48
CA ARG A 115 -17.35 -19.12 6.33
C ARG A 115 -17.82 -19.01 4.88
N ARG A 116 -16.91 -18.73 3.94
CA ARG A 116 -17.17 -18.62 2.49
C ARG A 116 -16.58 -19.79 1.69
N GLY A 117 -16.16 -20.87 2.35
CA GLY A 117 -15.55 -22.04 1.70
C GLY A 117 -14.23 -21.73 0.99
N GLN A 118 -13.49 -20.72 1.42
CA GLN A 118 -12.24 -20.29 0.81
C GLN A 118 -11.03 -20.90 1.52
N PRO A 119 -9.93 -21.19 0.80
CA PRO A 119 -8.71 -21.71 1.43
C PRO A 119 -8.11 -20.68 2.38
N GLN A 120 -7.42 -21.16 3.42
CA GLN A 120 -6.76 -20.28 4.38
C GLN A 120 -5.69 -19.40 3.73
N MET A 121 -5.53 -18.19 4.25
CA MET A 121 -4.47 -17.27 3.88
C MET A 121 -3.21 -17.61 4.69
N SER A 122 -2.06 -17.53 4.03
CA SER A 122 -0.78 -17.73 4.70
C SER A 122 -0.34 -16.48 5.47
N TRP A 123 0.40 -16.68 6.55
CA TRP A 123 1.06 -15.59 7.29
C TRP A 123 1.93 -14.71 6.37
N ALA A 124 2.69 -15.36 5.48
CA ALA A 124 3.57 -14.68 4.54
C ALA A 124 2.81 -13.70 3.64
N THR A 125 1.62 -14.08 3.16
CA THR A 125 0.76 -13.20 2.37
C THR A 125 0.34 -11.95 3.14
N ILE A 126 -0.06 -12.09 4.41
CA ILE A 126 -0.48 -10.94 5.23
C ILE A 126 0.69 -9.99 5.50
N VAL A 127 1.86 -10.54 5.84
CA VAL A 127 3.08 -9.75 6.05
C VAL A 127 3.49 -9.01 4.77
N ASP A 128 3.39 -9.66 3.63
CA ASP A 128 3.69 -9.06 2.32
C ASP A 128 2.76 -7.88 2.02
N PHE A 129 1.45 -8.06 2.20
CA PHE A 129 0.48 -6.97 2.05
C PHE A 129 0.72 -5.83 3.05
N TYR A 130 1.05 -6.13 4.30
CA TYR A 130 1.41 -5.10 5.30
C TYR A 130 2.67 -4.33 4.89
N SER A 131 3.63 -5.01 4.28
CA SER A 131 4.84 -4.36 3.77
C SER A 131 4.50 -3.45 2.58
N ARG A 132 3.70 -3.93 1.62
CA ARG A 132 3.21 -3.14 0.49
C ARG A 132 2.42 -1.90 0.93
N MET A 133 1.57 -2.02 1.97
CA MET A 133 0.85 -0.88 2.52
C MET A 133 1.79 0.12 3.20
N ARG A 134 2.84 -0.34 3.90
CA ARG A 134 3.87 0.55 4.45
C ARG A 134 4.63 1.31 3.38
N GLU A 135 4.97 0.66 2.26
CA GLU A 135 5.61 1.30 1.11
C GLU A 135 4.75 2.44 0.56
N VAL A 136 3.44 2.21 0.38
CA VAL A 136 2.51 3.27 -0.05
C VAL A 136 2.46 4.41 0.97
N THR A 137 2.35 4.10 2.27
CA THR A 137 2.33 5.16 3.29
C THR A 137 3.64 5.92 3.39
N GLU A 138 4.78 5.26 3.13
CA GLU A 138 6.09 5.89 3.11
C GLU A 138 6.17 6.89 1.95
N ILE A 139 5.75 6.50 0.74
CA ILE A 139 5.72 7.41 -0.42
C ILE A 139 4.84 8.63 -0.13
N VAL A 140 3.64 8.42 0.40
CA VAL A 140 2.72 9.53 0.72
C VAL A 140 3.31 10.45 1.78
N ALA A 141 3.95 9.89 2.80
CA ALA A 141 4.50 10.67 3.90
C ALA A 141 5.81 11.39 3.54
N SER A 142 6.64 10.82 2.66
CA SER A 142 7.90 11.43 2.21
C SER A 142 7.70 12.55 1.19
N HIS A 143 6.58 12.56 0.48
CA HIS A 143 6.20 13.63 -0.46
C HIS A 143 5.29 14.70 0.16
N ASN A 144 5.21 14.76 1.49
CA ASN A 144 4.42 15.76 2.19
C ASN A 144 5.26 17.02 2.44
N ASP A 145 5.14 18.03 1.57
CA ASP A 145 5.87 19.30 1.68
C ASP A 145 5.20 20.32 2.64
N LYS A 146 4.45 19.82 3.63
CA LYS A 146 3.71 20.69 4.54
C LYS A 146 4.67 21.53 5.39
N LEU A 147 4.41 22.84 5.48
CA LEU A 147 5.10 23.71 6.43
C LEU A 147 4.67 23.34 7.86
N LEU A 148 5.59 22.82 8.67
CA LEU A 148 5.37 22.56 10.09
C LEU A 148 5.89 23.72 10.95
N GLY A 149 5.15 24.03 12.03
CA GLY A 149 5.54 25.03 13.02
C GLY A 149 4.95 26.42 12.78
N GLY A 150 5.58 27.43 13.40
CA GLY A 150 5.10 28.82 13.45
C GLY A 150 5.27 29.42 14.85
N PRO A 151 4.90 30.71 15.04
CA PRO A 151 4.83 31.32 16.37
C PRO A 151 3.96 30.47 17.30
N ASP A 152 4.38 30.37 18.56
CA ASP A 152 3.69 29.64 19.64
C ASP A 152 3.54 28.12 19.42
N LYS A 153 4.30 27.53 18.48
CA LYS A 153 4.33 26.07 18.26
C LYS A 153 5.62 25.43 18.73
N THR A 154 5.51 24.22 19.25
CA THR A 154 6.63 23.42 19.73
C THR A 154 6.96 22.34 18.71
N ILE A 155 8.17 22.41 18.17
CA ILE A 155 8.71 21.37 17.28
C ILE A 155 9.59 20.41 18.08
N LEU A 156 9.29 19.12 17.96
CA LEU A 156 10.12 18.03 18.42
C LEU A 156 10.95 17.51 17.26
N LEU A 157 12.26 17.40 17.47
CA LEU A 157 13.21 16.82 16.52
C LEU A 157 13.76 15.55 17.14
N ASP A 158 13.61 14.42 16.46
CA ASP A 158 14.19 13.15 16.88
C ASP A 158 14.98 12.50 15.74
N GLU A 159 16.15 11.96 16.06
CA GLU A 159 16.98 11.25 15.10
C GLU A 159 17.07 9.77 15.48
N THR A 160 16.43 8.93 14.67
CA THR A 160 16.36 7.50 14.89
C THR A 160 17.30 6.75 13.93
N PHE A 161 18.22 5.98 14.50
CA PHE A 161 19.09 5.06 13.76
C PHE A 161 18.43 3.70 13.63
N LEU A 162 17.82 3.43 12.49
CA LEU A 162 17.24 2.14 12.15
C LEU A 162 18.33 1.21 11.63
N THR A 163 18.56 0.10 12.31
CA THR A 163 19.52 -0.91 11.85
C THR A 163 18.81 -2.20 11.46
N LYS A 164 18.89 -2.61 10.19
CA LYS A 164 18.39 -3.92 9.77
C LYS A 164 19.44 -4.97 10.13
N ARG A 165 19.08 -5.98 10.93
CA ARG A 165 19.94 -7.16 11.12
C ARG A 165 19.67 -8.15 9.99
N LYS A 166 20.73 -8.71 9.40
CA LYS A 166 20.64 -9.88 8.51
C LYS A 166 21.72 -10.87 8.95
N TYR A 167 21.29 -12.04 9.46
CA TYR A 167 22.12 -13.18 9.89
C TYR A 167 22.92 -13.09 11.21
N ASN A 168 22.44 -12.37 12.23
CA ASN A 168 22.82 -12.55 13.66
C ASN A 168 24.30 -12.87 14.00
N ARG A 169 25.30 -12.20 13.42
CA ARG A 169 26.68 -12.20 13.94
C ARG A 169 27.34 -10.84 13.91
N GLY A 170 27.37 -10.18 15.08
CA GLY A 170 28.39 -9.23 15.58
C GLY A 170 28.75 -7.95 14.79
N ARG A 171 28.53 -7.87 13.48
CA ARG A 171 28.96 -6.74 12.65
C ARG A 171 27.76 -5.93 12.18
N LYS A 172 27.76 -4.65 12.57
CA LYS A 172 26.96 -3.60 11.92
C LYS A 172 27.76 -3.11 10.71
N THR A 173 27.32 -3.39 9.49
CA THR A 173 27.89 -2.72 8.31
C THR A 173 27.18 -1.37 8.09
N GLN A 174 27.89 -0.40 7.50
CA GLN A 174 27.35 0.95 7.24
C GLN A 174 26.11 0.89 6.33
N THR A 175 26.06 -0.08 5.41
CA THR A 175 24.92 -0.35 4.53
C THR A 175 23.66 -0.88 5.24
N MET A 176 23.74 -1.19 6.53
CA MET A 176 22.62 -1.73 7.32
C MET A 176 21.98 -0.69 8.24
N THR A 177 22.45 0.56 8.23
CA THR A 177 21.91 1.64 9.05
C THR A 177 21.23 2.65 8.16
N GLN A 178 19.92 2.82 8.36
CA GLN A 178 19.15 3.93 7.82
C GLN A 178 18.96 4.93 8.96
N VAL A 179 19.21 6.20 8.69
CA VAL A 179 18.99 7.26 9.67
C VAL A 179 17.74 8.00 9.26
N VAL A 180 16.81 8.14 10.18
CA VAL A 180 15.56 8.87 9.96
C VAL A 180 15.54 10.05 10.92
N LEU A 181 15.43 11.25 10.36
CA LEU A 181 15.14 12.46 11.12
C LEU A 181 13.63 12.67 11.11
N GLY A 182 13.00 12.56 12.28
CA GLY A 182 11.60 12.90 12.49
C GLY A 182 11.44 14.32 12.99
N ILE A 183 10.48 15.04 12.44
CA ILE A 183 10.03 16.36 12.89
C ILE A 183 8.56 16.22 13.26
N TYR A 184 8.16 16.70 14.44
CA TYR A 184 6.78 16.63 14.90
C TYR A 184 6.35 17.92 15.59
N CYS A 185 5.24 18.51 15.16
CA CYS A 185 4.61 19.64 15.83
C CYS A 185 3.60 19.12 16.86
N ARG A 186 3.81 19.48 18.13
CA ARG A 186 3.00 18.96 19.24
C ARG A 186 1.55 19.42 19.16
N GLU A 187 1.35 20.67 18.77
CA GLU A 187 0.04 21.34 18.73
C GLU A 187 -0.77 20.88 17.52
N ASP A 188 -0.16 20.82 16.35
CA ASP A 188 -0.82 20.38 15.10
C ASP A 188 -1.04 18.86 15.08
N LYS A 189 -0.30 18.10 15.89
CA LYS A 189 -0.24 16.63 15.89
C LYS A 189 0.16 16.05 14.54
N GLU A 190 1.06 16.74 13.87
CA GLU A 190 1.56 16.39 12.56
C GLU A 190 3.07 16.26 12.56
N GLY A 191 3.56 15.40 11.69
CA GLY A 191 5.00 15.17 11.56
C GLY A 191 5.43 14.93 10.13
N LEU A 192 6.71 15.18 9.92
CA LEU A 192 7.47 14.87 8.72
C LEU A 192 8.63 13.97 9.11
N PHE A 193 9.15 13.22 8.14
CA PHE A 193 10.41 12.54 8.33
C PHE A 193 11.26 12.62 7.08
N PHE A 194 12.57 12.54 7.28
CA PHE A 194 13.57 12.58 6.23
C PHE A 194 14.54 11.42 6.41
N LEU A 195 14.87 10.75 5.31
CA LEU A 195 16.00 9.83 5.28
C LEU A 195 17.28 10.66 5.23
N VAL A 196 18.21 10.37 6.14
CA VAL A 196 19.49 11.07 6.25
C VAL A 196 20.61 10.16 5.78
N ASP A 197 21.27 10.56 4.69
CA ASP A 197 22.38 9.82 4.11
C ASP A 197 23.71 10.11 4.81
N GLY A 198 24.61 9.12 4.81
CA GLY A 198 26.01 9.30 5.21
C GLY A 198 26.29 9.42 6.72
N LYS A 199 25.26 9.51 7.58
CA LYS A 199 25.46 9.57 9.04
C LYS A 199 25.82 8.23 9.66
N LYS A 200 26.72 8.27 10.63
CA LYS A 200 27.16 7.11 11.42
C LYS A 200 26.90 7.38 12.90
N LYS A 201 26.46 6.36 13.63
CA LYS A 201 26.37 6.44 15.09
C LYS A 201 27.78 6.44 15.66
N GLU A 202 28.28 7.60 16.07
CA GLU A 202 29.49 7.67 16.87
C GLU A 202 29.22 7.01 18.22
N ARG A 203 30.14 6.13 18.64
CA ARG A 203 30.19 5.71 20.03
C ARG A 203 31.04 6.75 20.73
N SER A 204 30.43 7.58 21.58
CA SER A 204 31.21 8.24 22.62
C SER A 204 31.92 7.13 23.39
N LEU A 205 33.24 7.05 23.26
CA LEU A 205 34.06 6.28 24.18
C LEU A 205 33.71 6.85 25.55
N ALA A 206 33.06 6.03 26.39
CA ALA A 206 33.01 6.33 27.81
C ALA A 206 34.48 6.44 28.24
N SER A 207 34.95 7.65 28.47
CA SER A 207 36.18 7.90 29.18
C SER A 207 36.05 7.18 30.52
N ASN A 208 36.89 6.17 30.73
CA ASN A 208 36.98 5.44 31.99
C ASN A 208 37.16 6.46 33.12
N CYS A 209 36.13 6.61 33.96
CA CYS A 209 36.23 7.16 35.31
C CYS A 209 36.16 6.00 36.29
#